data_AF-A0A3M0WBW1-F1
#
_entry.id   AF-A0A3M0WBW1-F1
#
_cell.length_a   1.000
_cell.length_b   1.000
_cell.length_c   1.000
_cell.angle_alpha   90.00
_cell.angle_beta   90.00
_cell.angle_gamma   90.00
#
_symmetry.space_group_name_H-M   'P 1'
#
loop_
_entity.id
_entity.type
_entity.pdbx_description
1 polymer ?
#
loop_
_entity_poly.entity_id
_entity_poly.type
_entity_poly.pdbx_seq_one_letter_code
_entity_poly.pdbx_strand_id
1 'polypeptide(L)'
;MPAQSFATASLAHGQSESSSRQLADNTGPHARRQSQESHAYQSESPVSRSYTEYDAEANNRRSPEIGRNAVRFNARRRPFNQDEFDGPNQLLPLPVPPQELARSQDLPSLPVHLSLQEQDEILQHANHILSECAYHFVAKYQFPIPLEADKPRVCGPADREWTEWAYLLKRLATKRRIPARVLFENQIKQFVTTLENSIAARPTRDQQARTPKDDRYILQLVSAGTQVAKIVMDSKAMDQLNQLYQNTESIILERRARELTVGYR
;
A
#
# COMPACT_ATOMS: atom_id res chain seq x y z
N MET A 1 -8.83 23.78 72.79
CA MET A 1 -8.29 24.13 74.11
C MET A 1 -9.22 23.55 75.17
N PRO A 2 -8.74 22.84 76.20
CA PRO A 2 -7.43 22.18 76.36
C PRO A 2 -7.33 20.96 75.39
N ALA A 3 -6.23 20.19 75.21
CA ALA A 3 -4.92 20.07 75.87
C ALA A 3 -4.82 19.18 77.13
N GLN A 4 -4.22 17.99 76.96
CA GLN A 4 -3.43 17.26 77.96
C GLN A 4 -2.29 16.51 77.23
N SER A 5 -1.18 16.27 77.92
CA SER A 5 0.11 15.79 77.37
C SER A 5 0.84 14.99 78.44
N PHE A 6 1.66 14.01 78.05
CA PHE A 6 2.94 13.54 78.63
C PHE A 6 3.42 12.36 77.72
N ALA A 7 4.60 12.38 77.07
CA ALA A 7 5.98 12.21 77.60
C ALA A 7 6.27 10.76 78.06
N THR A 8 7.42 10.08 77.82
CA THR A 8 8.70 10.37 77.10
C THR A 8 9.56 9.08 77.06
N ALA A 9 10.67 9.05 76.28
CA ALA A 9 11.91 8.23 76.49
C ALA A 9 11.87 6.69 76.21
N SER A 10 12.97 5.98 75.86
CA SER A 10 14.28 6.37 75.24
C SER A 10 15.03 5.12 74.66
N LEU A 11 16.27 5.30 74.16
CA LEU A 11 17.11 4.41 73.33
C LEU A 11 17.71 3.14 73.99
N ALA A 12 17.90 2.10 73.15
CA ALA A 12 19.13 1.28 72.99
C ALA A 12 19.16 0.72 71.53
N HIS A 13 20.22 0.43 70.75
CA HIS A 13 21.72 0.38 70.79
C HIS A 13 22.40 -1.02 70.75
N GLY A 14 23.50 -1.14 69.98
CA GLY A 14 24.20 -2.39 69.57
C GLY A 14 23.80 -2.83 68.14
N GLN A 15 24.65 -3.11 67.12
CA GLN A 15 26.08 -3.49 67.01
C GLN A 15 26.42 -4.87 67.62
N SER A 16 27.19 -5.79 66.99
CA SER A 16 28.13 -5.68 65.84
C SER A 16 28.19 -6.94 64.93
N GLU A 17 28.94 -6.84 63.81
CA GLU A 17 29.96 -7.77 63.23
C GLU A 17 30.00 -9.29 63.59
N SER A 18 30.53 -10.22 62.75
CA SER A 18 30.93 -10.21 61.33
C SER A 18 31.32 -11.63 60.82
N SER A 19 31.48 -11.78 59.49
CA SER A 19 32.48 -12.64 58.79
C SER A 19 32.39 -14.20 58.75
N SER A 20 32.33 -14.69 57.50
CA SER A 20 33.36 -15.58 56.86
C SER A 20 33.18 -17.10 56.64
N ARG A 21 33.56 -17.51 55.41
CA ARG A 21 34.12 -18.83 54.93
C ARG A 21 33.17 -20.05 54.74
N GLN A 22 33.37 -20.96 53.77
CA GLN A 22 34.16 -20.97 52.50
C GLN A 22 33.85 -22.22 51.61
N LEU A 23 33.94 -22.08 50.27
CA LEU A 23 34.30 -23.12 49.25
C LEU A 23 33.42 -24.41 49.14
N ALA A 24 33.48 -25.26 48.10
CA ALA A 24 34.22 -25.32 46.82
C ALA A 24 33.26 -25.92 45.73
N ASP A 25 33.25 -25.54 44.45
CA ASP A 25 34.26 -25.69 43.36
C ASP A 25 34.26 -27.06 42.63
N ASN A 26 34.22 -27.04 41.28
CA ASN A 26 35.27 -27.57 40.38
C ASN A 26 34.77 -28.05 38.98
N THR A 27 35.61 -27.85 37.93
CA THR A 27 35.64 -28.49 36.57
C THR A 27 34.38 -28.48 35.67
N GLY A 28 34.47 -28.34 34.34
CA GLY A 28 35.63 -28.19 33.43
C GLY A 28 35.21 -28.48 31.96
N PRO A 29 35.94 -28.02 30.91
CA PRO A 29 35.44 -28.04 29.52
C PRO A 29 36.16 -29.00 28.55
N HIS A 30 35.47 -29.44 27.48
CA HIS A 30 35.94 -29.74 26.11
C HIS A 30 34.70 -30.10 25.24
N ALA A 31 34.32 -29.42 24.16
CA ALA A 31 34.96 -29.22 22.84
C ALA A 31 34.93 -30.45 21.90
N ARG A 32 34.32 -30.32 20.68
CA ARG A 32 34.79 -30.80 19.35
C ARG A 32 33.68 -31.11 18.31
N ARG A 33 33.59 -30.31 17.22
CA ARG A 33 33.19 -30.63 15.79
C ARG A 33 31.83 -31.33 15.55
N GLN A 34 31.14 -31.27 14.40
CA GLN A 34 31.22 -30.63 13.07
C GLN A 34 29.76 -30.63 12.51
N SER A 35 29.34 -30.19 11.31
CA SER A 35 29.97 -29.68 10.07
C SER A 35 28.89 -28.92 9.25
N GLN A 36 29.29 -28.09 8.27
CA GLN A 36 28.51 -27.73 7.05
C GLN A 36 27.17 -26.96 7.20
N GLU A 37 26.71 -26.18 6.22
CA GLU A 37 27.42 -25.41 5.16
C GLU A 37 26.52 -24.22 4.77
N SER A 38 27.10 -23.19 4.15
CA SER A 38 26.35 -22.07 3.56
C SER A 38 25.45 -22.51 2.41
N HIS A 39 24.20 -22.04 2.36
CA HIS A 39 23.45 -21.95 1.11
C HIS A 39 22.82 -20.56 0.94
N ALA A 40 22.97 -20.00 -0.26
CA ALA A 40 22.63 -18.62 -0.59
C ALA A 40 21.19 -18.48 -1.11
N TYR A 41 20.73 -17.23 -1.17
CA TYR A 41 19.47 -16.83 -1.77
C TYR A 41 19.31 -17.35 -3.21
N GLN A 42 18.31 -18.20 -3.45
CA GLN A 42 17.54 -18.21 -4.69
C GLN A 42 16.05 -18.34 -4.35
N SER A 43 15.32 -17.23 -4.47
CA SER A 43 13.86 -17.22 -4.43
C SER A 43 13.37 -17.36 -5.86
N GLU A 44 13.14 -18.60 -6.32
CA GLU A 44 12.75 -18.85 -7.71
C GLU A 44 11.41 -18.16 -8.06
N SER A 45 11.37 -17.57 -9.25
CA SER A 45 10.19 -16.87 -9.77
C SER A 45 9.20 -17.89 -10.36
N PRO A 46 7.87 -17.76 -10.13
CA PRO A 46 6.87 -18.77 -10.51
C PRO A 46 6.58 -18.86 -12.03
N VAL A 47 7.48 -18.37 -12.88
CA VAL A 47 7.29 -18.24 -14.34
C VAL A 47 7.87 -19.44 -15.12
N SER A 48 8.71 -20.27 -14.47
CA SER A 48 9.38 -21.42 -15.11
C SER A 48 8.84 -22.78 -14.65
N ARG A 49 7.61 -23.12 -15.05
CA ARG A 49 7.16 -24.53 -15.15
C ARG A 49 6.93 -24.88 -16.61
N SER A 50 7.70 -25.84 -17.11
CA SER A 50 7.65 -26.30 -18.50
C SER A 50 6.32 -27.00 -18.83
N TYR A 51 5.76 -26.67 -19.99
CA TYR A 51 4.36 -26.95 -20.38
C TYR A 51 4.07 -28.42 -20.77
N THR A 52 4.88 -29.39 -20.32
CA THR A 52 4.97 -30.74 -20.91
C THR A 52 4.54 -31.89 -20.00
N GLU A 53 4.09 -31.62 -18.78
CA GLU A 53 3.79 -32.66 -17.77
C GLU A 53 2.32 -33.13 -17.77
N TYR A 54 1.40 -32.38 -18.39
CA TYR A 54 -0.05 -32.63 -18.28
C TYR A 54 -0.67 -33.57 -19.34
N ASP A 55 0.01 -33.87 -20.46
CA ASP A 55 -0.55 -34.73 -21.53
C ASP A 55 -0.40 -36.25 -21.26
N ALA A 56 0.37 -36.65 -20.24
CA ALA A 56 0.78 -38.04 -20.06
C ALA A 56 -0.30 -38.97 -19.46
N GLU A 57 -1.25 -38.45 -18.67
CA GLU A 57 -2.15 -39.29 -17.86
C GLU A 57 -3.51 -39.64 -18.50
N ALA A 58 -3.87 -38.98 -19.62
CA ALA A 58 -5.22 -39.09 -20.18
C ALA A 58 -5.52 -40.41 -20.92
N ASN A 59 -4.49 -41.11 -21.43
CA ASN A 59 -4.66 -42.11 -22.49
C ASN A 59 -4.80 -43.58 -22.02
N ASN A 60 -5.43 -43.85 -20.85
CA ASN A 60 -5.62 -45.23 -20.38
C ASN A 60 -6.84 -45.49 -19.48
N ARG A 61 -8.03 -45.64 -20.09
CA ARG A 61 -9.12 -46.51 -19.59
C ARG A 61 -9.97 -47.03 -20.76
N ARG A 62 -10.56 -48.22 -20.58
CA ARG A 62 -11.16 -49.04 -21.65
C ARG A 62 -12.68 -48.86 -21.75
N SER A 63 -13.23 -49.15 -22.95
CA SER A 63 -14.66 -49.38 -23.19
C SER A 63 -15.16 -50.62 -22.42
N PRO A 64 -16.47 -50.72 -22.10
CA PRO A 64 -17.36 -51.51 -22.97
C PRO A 64 -18.73 -50.87 -23.28
N GLU A 65 -19.48 -51.52 -24.17
CA GLU A 65 -20.77 -51.06 -24.73
C GLU A 65 -22.01 -51.36 -23.84
N ILE A 66 -23.15 -50.70 -24.17
CA ILE A 66 -24.52 -51.27 -24.37
C ILE A 66 -25.63 -50.27 -24.01
N GLY A 67 -26.67 -50.17 -24.87
CA GLY A 67 -28.06 -50.11 -24.38
C GLY A 67 -28.88 -48.80 -24.46
N ARG A 68 -29.57 -48.62 -25.60
CA ARG A 68 -30.96 -48.11 -25.77
C ARG A 68 -31.48 -46.89 -24.95
N ASN A 69 -31.97 -45.91 -25.72
CA ASN A 69 -33.18 -45.09 -25.49
C ASN A 69 -33.57 -44.70 -24.04
N ALA A 70 -33.25 -43.47 -23.65
CA ALA A 70 -34.00 -42.75 -22.63
C ALA A 70 -34.08 -41.25 -22.98
N VAL A 71 -35.22 -40.78 -23.50
CA VAL A 71 -35.51 -39.35 -23.59
C VAL A 71 -35.71 -38.82 -22.17
N ARG A 72 -34.67 -38.20 -21.62
CA ARG A 72 -34.73 -37.49 -20.33
C ARG A 72 -34.34 -36.05 -20.57
N PHE A 73 -35.28 -35.14 -20.29
CA PHE A 73 -35.00 -33.72 -20.09
C PHE A 73 -34.20 -33.55 -18.79
N ASN A 74 -32.94 -33.98 -18.83
CA ASN A 74 -31.97 -33.69 -17.79
C ASN A 74 -31.73 -32.19 -17.81
N ALA A 75 -32.40 -31.47 -16.91
CA ALA A 75 -31.99 -30.14 -16.47
C ALA A 75 -30.58 -30.28 -15.86
N ARG A 76 -29.56 -30.24 -16.73
CA ARG A 76 -28.16 -30.31 -16.34
C ARG A 76 -27.89 -29.10 -15.46
N ARG A 77 -27.88 -29.33 -14.14
CA ARG A 77 -27.31 -28.39 -13.17
C ARG A 77 -25.94 -28.00 -13.70
N ARG A 78 -25.72 -26.71 -13.98
CA ARG A 78 -24.40 -26.22 -14.39
C ARG A 78 -23.40 -26.69 -13.32
N PRO A 79 -22.27 -27.33 -13.68
CA PRO A 79 -21.24 -27.62 -12.70
C PRO A 79 -20.80 -26.29 -12.08
N PHE A 80 -20.71 -26.25 -10.75
CA PHE A 80 -20.68 -25.01 -9.96
C PHE A 80 -19.47 -24.09 -10.22
N ASN A 81 -18.48 -24.58 -10.99
CA ASN A 81 -17.23 -23.90 -11.32
C ASN A 81 -17.08 -23.61 -12.83
N GLN A 82 -18.11 -23.81 -13.67
CA GLN A 82 -18.04 -23.43 -15.08
C GLN A 82 -18.38 -21.94 -15.23
N ASP A 83 -17.40 -21.17 -15.67
CA ASP A 83 -17.48 -19.72 -15.82
C ASP A 83 -18.37 -19.33 -17.02
N GLU A 84 -18.82 -18.07 -17.09
CA GLU A 84 -19.56 -17.57 -18.25
C GLU A 84 -18.68 -17.48 -19.51
N PHE A 85 -17.36 -17.37 -19.32
CA PHE A 85 -16.36 -17.39 -20.38
C PHE A 85 -16.04 -18.81 -20.91
N ASP A 86 -16.38 -19.87 -20.17
CA ASP A 86 -16.26 -21.29 -20.59
C ASP A 86 -17.39 -21.72 -21.56
N GLY A 87 -18.34 -20.83 -21.85
CA GLY A 87 -19.42 -21.05 -22.81
C GLY A 87 -19.00 -20.78 -24.27
N PRO A 88 -19.91 -20.99 -25.24
CA PRO A 88 -19.70 -20.57 -26.62
C PRO A 88 -19.48 -19.05 -26.69
N ASN A 89 -18.26 -18.65 -27.02
CA ASN A 89 -17.78 -17.28 -26.91
C ASN A 89 -17.51 -16.68 -28.31
N GLN A 90 -17.92 -15.42 -28.50
CA GLN A 90 -17.72 -14.71 -29.78
C GLN A 90 -16.36 -14.02 -29.78
N LEU A 91 -15.43 -14.53 -30.58
CA LEU A 91 -14.20 -13.80 -30.92
C LEU A 91 -14.49 -12.73 -31.97
N LEU A 92 -13.85 -11.56 -31.83
CA LEU A 92 -13.85 -10.55 -32.88
C LEU A 92 -12.85 -10.97 -33.99
N PRO A 93 -13.15 -10.69 -35.28
CA PRO A 93 -12.18 -10.91 -36.33
C PRO A 93 -10.96 -9.99 -36.14
N LEU A 94 -9.78 -10.46 -36.52
CA LEU A 94 -8.57 -9.63 -36.50
C LEU A 94 -8.76 -8.41 -37.41
N PRO A 95 -8.29 -7.21 -37.02
CA PRO A 95 -8.34 -6.03 -37.88
C PRO A 95 -7.54 -6.25 -39.18
N VAL A 96 -7.89 -5.50 -40.22
CA VAL A 96 -7.18 -5.59 -41.51
C VAL A 96 -5.73 -5.07 -41.32
N PRO A 97 -4.67 -5.71 -41.85
CA PRO A 97 -3.29 -5.39 -41.50
C PRO A 97 -2.86 -3.90 -41.53
N PRO A 98 -3.35 -3.02 -42.43
CA PRO A 98 -3.04 -1.58 -42.35
C PRO A 98 -3.60 -0.89 -41.10
N GLN A 99 -4.72 -1.37 -40.55
CA GLN A 99 -5.31 -0.88 -39.30
C GLN A 99 -4.56 -1.38 -38.07
N GLU A 100 -3.99 -2.59 -38.13
CA GLU A 100 -3.06 -3.08 -37.09
C GLU A 100 -1.75 -2.31 -37.14
N LEU A 101 -1.13 -2.17 -38.31
CA LEU A 101 0.13 -1.45 -38.50
C LEU A 101 0.03 0.03 -38.05
N ALA A 102 -1.13 0.67 -38.20
CA ALA A 102 -1.38 2.03 -37.71
C ALA A 102 -1.62 2.12 -36.18
N ARG A 103 -1.96 1.00 -35.52
CA ARG A 103 -2.18 0.91 -34.06
C ARG A 103 -0.96 0.39 -33.30
N SER A 104 -0.12 -0.40 -33.96
CA SER A 104 1.13 -0.97 -33.44
C SER A 104 2.35 -0.09 -33.71
N GLN A 105 2.15 1.20 -33.97
CA GLN A 105 3.23 2.19 -34.02
C GLN A 105 3.66 2.57 -32.59
N ASP A 106 4.88 3.09 -32.44
CA ASP A 106 5.38 3.56 -31.14
C ASP A 106 4.47 4.65 -30.55
N LEU A 107 4.23 4.57 -29.24
CA LEU A 107 3.37 5.51 -28.54
C LEU A 107 4.00 6.92 -28.55
N PRO A 108 3.23 7.98 -28.91
CA PRO A 108 3.74 9.35 -28.87
C PRO A 108 4.07 9.75 -27.43
N SER A 109 5.20 10.44 -27.22
CA SER A 109 5.54 10.97 -25.90
C SER A 109 4.44 11.93 -25.43
N LEU A 110 4.05 11.78 -24.16
CA LEU A 110 3.21 12.76 -23.49
C LEU A 110 4.05 14.01 -23.15
N PRO A 111 3.41 15.20 -23.03
CA PRO A 111 4.12 16.43 -22.66
C PRO A 111 4.63 16.40 -21.22
N VAL A 112 5.82 16.98 -21.03
CA VAL A 112 6.52 17.11 -19.74
C VAL A 112 7.12 18.52 -19.70
N HIS A 113 6.47 19.45 -18.99
CA HIS A 113 6.95 20.82 -18.80
C HIS A 113 7.53 21.04 -17.39
N LEU A 114 7.23 20.14 -16.44
CA LEU A 114 7.81 20.13 -15.09
C LEU A 114 9.11 19.31 -15.03
N SER A 115 10.17 19.88 -14.45
CA SER A 115 11.42 19.16 -14.19
C SER A 115 11.27 18.12 -13.07
N LEU A 116 12.19 17.13 -13.02
CA LEU A 116 12.18 16.09 -11.98
C LEU A 116 12.14 16.64 -10.55
N GLN A 117 12.90 17.71 -10.28
CA GLN A 117 12.92 18.37 -8.97
C GLN A 117 11.54 18.94 -8.62
N GLU A 118 10.93 19.70 -9.54
CA GLU A 118 9.60 20.28 -9.31
C GLU A 118 8.53 19.21 -9.12
N GLN A 119 8.62 18.10 -9.86
CA GLN A 119 7.70 16.97 -9.68
C GLN A 119 7.85 16.35 -8.28
N ASP A 120 9.07 16.11 -7.80
CA ASP A 120 9.28 15.58 -6.44
C ASP A 120 8.92 16.60 -5.34
N GLU A 121 9.15 17.90 -5.54
CA GLU A 121 8.71 18.97 -4.62
C GLU A 121 7.17 19.06 -4.52
N ILE A 122 6.46 19.05 -5.65
CA ILE A 122 4.98 19.05 -5.70
C ILE A 122 4.43 17.80 -5.01
N LEU A 123 5.01 16.62 -5.28
CA LEU A 123 4.58 15.37 -4.67
C LEU A 123 4.89 15.32 -3.16
N GLN A 124 6.03 15.84 -2.72
CA GLN A 124 6.37 15.95 -1.30
C GLN A 124 5.40 16.89 -0.56
N HIS A 125 5.06 18.03 -1.17
CA HIS A 125 4.10 18.98 -0.60
C HIS A 125 2.69 18.39 -0.52
N ALA A 126 2.23 17.71 -1.57
CA ALA A 126 0.94 17.00 -1.57
C ALA A 126 0.89 15.89 -0.50
N ASN A 127 1.94 15.07 -0.40
CA ASN A 127 2.06 14.03 0.63
C ASN A 127 2.03 14.63 2.05
N HIS A 128 2.71 15.76 2.28
CA HIS A 128 2.71 16.43 3.58
C HIS A 128 1.32 16.89 4.02
N ILE A 129 0.58 17.58 3.13
CA ILE A 129 -0.79 18.04 3.41
C ILE A 129 -1.73 16.83 3.67
N LEU A 130 -1.58 15.75 2.91
CA LEU A 130 -2.38 14.53 3.06
C LEU A 130 -2.05 13.76 4.36
N SER A 131 -0.78 13.75 4.80
CA SER A 131 -0.39 13.21 6.11
C SER A 131 -0.94 14.03 7.28
N GLU A 132 -0.93 15.36 7.21
CA GLU A 132 -1.62 16.21 8.22
C GLU A 132 -3.12 15.90 8.26
N CYS A 133 -3.78 15.92 7.11
CA CYS A 133 -5.20 15.64 6.93
C CYS A 133 -5.59 14.26 7.53
N ALA A 134 -4.81 13.22 7.25
CA ALA A 134 -5.06 11.87 7.76
C ALA A 134 -4.82 11.73 9.26
N TYR A 135 -3.76 12.34 9.79
CA TYR A 135 -3.49 12.40 11.23
C TYR A 135 -4.65 13.08 11.97
N HIS A 136 -5.10 14.26 11.51
CA HIS A 136 -6.22 14.98 12.10
C HIS A 136 -7.53 14.20 11.99
N PHE A 137 -7.83 13.56 10.86
CA PHE A 137 -9.02 12.72 10.70
C PHE A 137 -9.01 11.49 11.63
N VAL A 138 -7.86 10.81 11.76
CA VAL A 138 -7.70 9.65 12.66
C VAL A 138 -7.80 10.05 14.14
N ALA A 139 -7.21 11.19 14.52
CA ALA A 139 -7.30 11.72 15.88
C ALA A 139 -8.73 12.20 16.23
N LYS A 140 -9.40 12.92 15.32
CA LYS A 140 -10.77 13.46 15.50
C LYS A 140 -11.81 12.37 15.78
N TYR A 141 -11.65 11.20 15.15
CA TYR A 141 -12.57 10.07 15.32
C TYR A 141 -11.99 8.90 16.13
N GLN A 142 -10.80 9.08 16.72
CA GLN A 142 -10.10 8.09 17.57
C GLN A 142 -10.01 6.69 16.93
N PHE A 143 -9.65 6.62 15.64
CA PHE A 143 -9.55 5.34 14.95
C PHE A 143 -8.33 4.52 15.44
N PRO A 144 -8.48 3.20 15.66
CA PRO A 144 -7.42 2.38 16.23
C PRO A 144 -6.26 2.17 15.24
N ILE A 145 -5.11 2.76 15.54
CA ILE A 145 -3.85 2.53 14.82
C ILE A 145 -3.22 1.22 15.32
N PRO A 146 -2.95 0.22 14.46
CA PRO A 146 -2.20 -0.96 14.84
C PRO A 146 -0.77 -0.60 15.26
N LEU A 147 -0.29 -1.18 16.36
CA LEU A 147 1.12 -1.16 16.71
C LEU A 147 1.85 -2.22 15.88
N GLU A 148 2.94 -1.82 15.23
CA GLU A 148 3.88 -2.67 14.50
C GLU A 148 5.16 -2.74 15.33
N ALA A 149 5.75 -3.92 15.52
CA ALA A 149 6.82 -4.12 16.51
C ALA A 149 8.07 -3.26 16.24
N ASP A 150 8.33 -3.00 14.95
CA ASP A 150 9.54 -2.32 14.45
C ASP A 150 9.34 -0.81 14.26
N LYS A 151 8.18 -0.25 14.64
CA LYS A 151 7.83 1.16 14.41
C LYS A 151 7.50 1.93 15.69
N PRO A 152 7.86 3.22 15.77
CA PRO A 152 7.45 4.07 16.89
C PRO A 152 5.93 4.24 16.93
N ARG A 153 5.43 4.67 18.10
CA ARG A 153 4.05 5.16 18.23
C ARG A 153 3.91 6.47 17.45
N VAL A 154 2.78 6.65 16.78
CA VAL A 154 2.46 7.90 16.10
C VAL A 154 2.15 8.98 17.14
N CYS A 155 2.96 10.03 17.15
CA CYS A 155 2.85 11.22 17.97
C CYS A 155 2.47 12.44 17.12
N GLY A 156 2.94 12.52 15.87
CA GLY A 156 2.65 13.60 14.91
C GLY A 156 2.33 13.10 13.49
N PRO A 157 1.96 14.00 12.56
CA PRO A 157 1.57 13.64 11.20
C PRO A 157 2.73 13.10 10.35
N ALA A 158 3.95 13.58 10.60
CA ALA A 158 5.17 13.22 9.88
C ALA A 158 5.78 11.87 10.29
N ASP A 159 5.26 11.21 11.33
CA ASP A 159 5.76 9.91 11.80
C ASP A 159 5.38 8.74 10.88
N ARG A 160 4.60 9.01 9.82
CA ARG A 160 4.19 8.07 8.78
C ARG A 160 4.12 8.77 7.43
N GLU A 161 4.60 8.08 6.41
CA GLU A 161 4.50 8.51 5.02
C GLU A 161 3.04 8.51 4.53
N TRP A 162 2.71 9.35 3.54
CA TRP A 162 1.34 9.38 2.99
C TRP A 162 0.89 7.99 2.52
N THR A 163 1.79 7.20 1.93
CA THR A 163 1.48 5.84 1.46
C THR A 163 1.12 4.87 2.60
N GLU A 164 1.56 5.13 3.84
CA GLU A 164 1.20 4.36 5.03
C GLU A 164 -0.13 4.84 5.64
N TRP A 165 -0.36 6.15 5.67
CA TRP A 165 -1.65 6.72 6.05
C TRP A 165 -2.77 6.24 5.13
N ALA A 166 -2.57 6.32 3.81
CA ALA A 166 -3.54 5.82 2.82
C ALA A 166 -3.80 4.31 2.97
N TYR A 167 -2.77 3.50 3.23
CA TYR A 167 -2.93 2.07 3.52
C TYR A 167 -3.73 1.82 4.81
N LEU A 168 -3.45 2.57 5.89
CA LEU A 168 -4.19 2.51 7.15
C LEU A 168 -5.67 2.90 6.94
N LEU A 169 -5.95 4.00 6.25
CA LEU A 169 -7.29 4.48 5.95
C LEU A 169 -8.08 3.48 5.09
N LYS A 170 -7.46 2.92 4.04
CA LYS A 170 -8.03 1.81 3.24
C LYS A 170 -8.34 0.59 4.11
N ARG A 171 -7.45 0.21 5.03
CA ARG A 171 -7.63 -0.93 5.96
C ARG A 171 -8.75 -0.68 6.98
N LEU A 172 -8.90 0.54 7.46
CA LEU A 172 -9.99 0.96 8.36
C LEU A 172 -11.34 1.01 7.63
N ALA A 173 -11.39 1.54 6.40
CA ALA A 173 -12.58 1.57 5.56
C ALA A 173 -13.08 0.17 5.22
N THR A 174 -12.22 -0.68 4.65
CA THR A 174 -12.56 -2.06 4.26
C THR A 174 -12.95 -2.94 5.44
N LYS A 175 -12.33 -2.77 6.62
CA LYS A 175 -12.75 -3.43 7.88
C LYS A 175 -13.94 -2.76 8.58
N ARG A 176 -14.68 -1.86 7.90
CA ARG A 176 -15.87 -1.15 8.41
C ARG A 176 -15.66 -0.42 9.75
N ARG A 177 -14.44 0.05 10.01
CA ARG A 177 -14.09 0.84 11.22
C ARG A 177 -14.39 2.33 11.06
N ILE A 178 -14.45 2.83 9.83
CA ILE A 178 -14.90 4.19 9.50
C ILE A 178 -16.42 4.17 9.27
N PRO A 179 -17.26 4.84 10.09
CA PRO A 179 -18.69 4.95 9.83
C PRO A 179 -18.94 5.87 8.63
N ALA A 180 -19.76 5.47 7.66
CA ALA A 180 -19.94 6.25 6.42
C ALA A 180 -20.34 7.72 6.67
N ARG A 181 -21.12 7.99 7.73
CA ARG A 181 -21.53 9.34 8.17
C ARG A 181 -20.40 10.31 8.57
N VAL A 182 -19.16 9.83 8.71
CA VAL A 182 -17.99 10.71 8.96
C VAL A 182 -17.23 11.07 7.68
N LEU A 183 -17.76 10.67 6.52
CA LEU A 183 -17.27 11.03 5.20
C LEU A 183 -18.33 11.85 4.45
N PHE A 184 -17.87 12.75 3.59
CA PHE A 184 -18.72 13.55 2.71
C PHE A 184 -19.67 12.64 1.90
N GLU A 185 -20.95 13.00 1.86
CA GLU A 185 -22.03 12.27 1.16
C GLU A 185 -22.08 10.74 1.45
N ASN A 186 -21.51 10.27 2.56
CA ASN A 186 -21.36 8.84 2.88
C ASN A 186 -20.53 8.02 1.86
N GLN A 187 -19.64 8.66 1.09
CA GLN A 187 -18.94 8.08 -0.08
C GLN A 187 -17.84 7.04 0.23
N ILE A 188 -18.04 6.16 1.22
CA ILE A 188 -17.08 5.12 1.67
C ILE A 188 -16.60 4.18 0.54
N LYS A 189 -17.41 3.98 -0.51
CA LYS A 189 -17.00 3.22 -1.72
C LYS A 189 -15.97 3.98 -2.56
N GLN A 190 -16.20 5.27 -2.82
CA GLN A 190 -15.27 6.09 -3.62
C GLN A 190 -13.97 6.32 -2.84
N PHE A 191 -14.07 6.58 -1.53
CA PHE A 191 -12.93 6.84 -0.65
C PHE A 191 -11.77 5.87 -0.82
N VAL A 192 -12.03 4.56 -0.90
CA VAL A 192 -10.98 3.54 -1.08
C VAL A 192 -10.24 3.72 -2.41
N THR A 193 -10.96 3.95 -3.51
CA THR A 193 -10.38 4.18 -4.84
C THR A 193 -9.70 5.55 -4.93
N THR A 194 -10.24 6.59 -4.27
CA THR A 194 -9.61 7.91 -4.22
C THR A 194 -8.27 7.86 -3.47
N LEU A 195 -8.20 7.13 -2.35
CA LEU A 195 -6.93 6.88 -1.64
C LEU A 195 -5.91 6.19 -2.54
N GLU A 196 -6.31 5.14 -3.27
CA GLU A 196 -5.42 4.43 -4.21
C GLU A 196 -4.90 5.36 -5.32
N ASN A 197 -5.79 6.15 -5.93
CA ASN A 197 -5.45 7.11 -6.99
C ASN A 197 -4.61 8.30 -6.50
N SER A 198 -4.53 8.54 -5.19
CA SER A 198 -3.71 9.60 -4.57
C SER A 198 -2.31 9.14 -4.14
N ILE A 199 -1.97 7.87 -4.33
CA ILE A 199 -0.62 7.35 -4.08
C ILE A 199 0.18 7.43 -5.37
N ALA A 200 1.26 8.21 -5.36
CA ALA A 200 2.23 8.19 -6.47
C ALA A 200 2.76 6.76 -6.68
N ALA A 201 2.77 6.30 -7.93
CA ALA A 201 3.34 5.00 -8.29
C ALA A 201 4.77 4.91 -7.78
N ARG A 202 5.04 3.92 -6.91
CA ARG A 202 6.34 3.81 -6.23
C ARG A 202 7.45 3.71 -7.27
N PRO A 203 8.52 4.52 -7.18
CA PRO A 203 9.70 4.26 -7.99
C PRO A 203 10.25 2.88 -7.63
N THR A 204 10.75 2.17 -8.64
CA THR A 204 11.64 1.01 -8.44
C THR A 204 12.83 1.45 -7.58
N ARG A 205 13.48 0.53 -6.87
CA ARG A 205 14.41 0.89 -5.78
C ARG A 205 15.70 1.59 -6.23
N ASP A 206 15.90 1.73 -7.53
CA ASP A 206 17.04 2.35 -8.19
C ASP A 206 16.75 3.83 -8.52
N GLN A 207 17.06 4.72 -7.57
CA GLN A 207 16.81 6.17 -7.70
C GLN A 207 17.57 6.82 -8.87
N GLN A 208 18.64 6.20 -9.37
CA GLN A 208 19.49 6.70 -10.46
C GLN A 208 18.81 6.86 -11.83
N ALA A 209 17.67 6.23 -12.09
CA ALA A 209 17.06 6.15 -13.43
C ALA A 209 15.59 6.60 -13.49
N ARG A 210 15.19 7.53 -12.60
CA ARG A 210 13.80 8.01 -12.54
C ARG A 210 13.50 8.98 -13.69
N THR A 211 12.71 8.53 -14.67
CA THR A 211 12.20 9.40 -15.74
C THR A 211 11.09 10.33 -15.22
N PRO A 212 11.03 11.60 -15.69
CA PRO A 212 9.94 12.50 -15.35
C PRO A 212 8.62 11.95 -15.86
N LYS A 213 7.54 12.29 -15.15
CA LYS A 213 6.17 11.95 -15.55
C LYS A 213 5.56 13.08 -16.35
N ASP A 214 4.53 12.75 -17.12
CA ASP A 214 3.75 13.75 -17.84
C ASP A 214 2.99 14.65 -16.86
N ASP A 215 2.71 15.88 -17.30
CA ASP A 215 2.13 16.87 -16.40
C ASP A 215 0.70 16.48 -15.95
N ARG A 216 -0.02 15.68 -16.74
CA ARG A 216 -1.38 15.24 -16.40
C ARG A 216 -1.36 14.27 -15.24
N TYR A 217 -0.38 13.35 -15.19
CA TYR A 217 -0.17 12.45 -14.06
C TYR A 217 0.08 13.22 -12.75
N ILE A 218 0.90 14.28 -12.78
CA ILE A 218 1.16 15.13 -11.60
C ILE A 218 -0.11 15.85 -11.16
N LEU A 219 -0.82 16.52 -12.08
CA LEU A 219 -2.09 17.18 -11.80
C LEU A 219 -3.18 16.19 -11.31
N GLN A 220 -3.20 14.96 -11.84
CA GLN A 220 -4.14 13.91 -11.42
C GLN A 220 -3.86 13.45 -9.98
N LEU A 221 -2.60 13.33 -9.56
CA LEU A 221 -2.24 12.97 -8.18
C LEU A 221 -2.67 14.06 -7.19
N VAL A 222 -2.38 15.34 -7.48
CA VAL A 222 -2.82 16.45 -6.62
C VAL A 222 -4.35 16.53 -6.56
N SER A 223 -5.03 16.37 -7.70
CA SER A 223 -6.50 16.35 -7.79
C SER A 223 -7.12 15.18 -7.01
N ALA A 224 -6.53 13.97 -7.08
CA ALA A 224 -6.93 12.83 -6.26
C ALA A 224 -6.74 13.12 -4.77
N GLY A 225 -5.65 13.78 -4.39
CA GLY A 225 -5.42 14.30 -3.04
C GLY A 225 -6.52 15.27 -2.57
N THR A 226 -6.86 16.29 -3.38
CA THR A 226 -7.95 17.23 -3.09
C THR A 226 -9.27 16.50 -2.85
N GLN A 227 -9.53 15.44 -3.61
CA GLN A 227 -10.71 14.59 -3.44
C GLN A 227 -10.66 13.71 -2.17
N VAL A 228 -9.48 13.26 -1.71
CA VAL A 228 -9.33 12.64 -0.38
C VAL A 228 -9.72 13.64 0.72
N ALA A 229 -9.14 14.85 0.69
CA ALA A 229 -9.40 15.91 1.67
C ALA A 229 -10.90 16.28 1.73
N LYS A 230 -11.53 16.43 0.55
CA LYS A 230 -12.99 16.61 0.42
C LYS A 230 -13.78 15.48 1.08
N ILE A 231 -13.43 14.22 0.80
CA ILE A 231 -14.17 13.06 1.32
C ILE A 231 -14.05 12.94 2.85
N VAL A 232 -12.91 13.28 3.46
CA VAL A 232 -12.76 13.32 4.93
C VAL A 232 -13.26 14.62 5.57
N MET A 233 -13.74 15.57 4.77
CA MET A 233 -14.26 16.88 5.18
C MET A 233 -13.21 17.75 5.91
N ASP A 234 -11.99 17.79 5.40
CA ASP A 234 -10.94 18.73 5.82
C ASP A 234 -10.83 19.87 4.80
N SER A 235 -11.37 21.04 5.15
CA SER A 235 -11.34 22.22 4.27
C SER A 235 -9.93 22.81 4.14
N LYS A 236 -9.12 22.80 5.21
CA LYS A 236 -7.75 23.35 5.19
C LYS A 236 -6.90 22.57 4.19
N ALA A 237 -6.91 21.24 4.28
CA ALA A 237 -6.19 20.38 3.37
C ALA A 237 -6.72 20.49 1.93
N MET A 238 -8.05 20.59 1.75
CA MET A 238 -8.67 20.74 0.43
C MET A 238 -8.28 22.07 -0.25
N ASP A 239 -8.28 23.19 0.49
CA ASP A 239 -7.89 24.50 -0.02
C ASP A 239 -6.39 24.54 -0.38
N GLN A 240 -5.52 23.98 0.47
CA GLN A 240 -4.08 23.89 0.21
C GLN A 240 -3.75 23.04 -1.03
N LEU A 241 -4.40 21.88 -1.19
CA LEU A 241 -4.21 21.01 -2.36
C LEU A 241 -4.78 21.63 -3.64
N ASN A 242 -5.90 22.36 -3.55
CA ASN A 242 -6.43 23.13 -4.68
C ASN A 242 -5.48 24.27 -5.11
N GLN A 243 -4.87 25.00 -4.16
CA GLN A 243 -3.85 26.01 -4.46
C GLN A 243 -2.61 25.38 -5.11
N LEU A 244 -2.15 24.22 -4.60
CA LEU A 244 -1.03 23.48 -5.19
C LEU A 244 -1.34 23.04 -6.63
N TYR A 245 -2.56 22.57 -6.91
CA TYR A 245 -3.03 22.24 -8.26
C TYR A 245 -2.97 23.45 -9.19
N GLN A 246 -3.58 24.58 -8.79
CA GLN A 246 -3.68 25.80 -9.61
C GLN A 246 -2.30 26.40 -9.90
N ASN A 247 -1.40 26.43 -8.91
CA ASN A 247 -0.02 26.88 -9.09
C ASN A 247 0.75 25.98 -10.08
N THR A 248 0.59 24.65 -9.95
CA THR A 248 1.21 23.67 -10.84
C THR A 248 0.72 23.83 -12.27
N GLU A 249 -0.60 23.92 -12.47
CA GLU A 249 -1.24 24.09 -13.78
C GLU A 249 -0.80 25.40 -14.45
N SER A 250 -0.70 26.50 -13.70
CA SER A 250 -0.21 27.80 -14.19
C SER A 250 1.22 27.70 -14.75
N ILE A 251 2.14 27.04 -14.03
CA ILE A 251 3.53 26.83 -14.47
C ILE A 251 3.59 26.01 -15.77
N ILE A 252 2.80 24.94 -15.87
CA ILE A 252 2.71 24.09 -17.08
C ILE A 252 2.21 24.91 -18.28
N LEU A 253 1.14 25.71 -18.09
CA LEU A 253 0.55 26.52 -19.14
C LEU A 253 1.49 27.65 -19.60
N GLU A 254 2.20 28.31 -18.69
CA GLU A 254 3.19 29.36 -19.01
C GLU A 254 4.40 28.78 -19.79
N ARG A 255 4.81 27.54 -19.50
CA ARG A 255 5.87 26.84 -20.25
C ARG A 255 5.42 26.42 -21.63
N ARG A 256 4.23 25.80 -21.74
CA ARG A 256 3.62 25.46 -23.04
C ARG A 256 3.47 26.68 -23.95
N ALA A 257 3.02 27.81 -23.38
CA ALA A 257 2.89 29.06 -24.12
C ALA A 257 4.25 29.55 -24.66
N ARG A 258 5.31 29.47 -23.84
CA ARG A 258 6.68 29.82 -24.27
C ARG A 258 7.19 28.92 -25.40
N GLU A 259 7.04 27.60 -25.28
CA GLU A 259 7.42 26.64 -26.32
C GLU A 259 6.71 26.94 -27.66
N LEU A 260 5.40 27.22 -27.62
CA LEU A 260 4.64 27.62 -28.80
C LEU A 260 5.14 28.94 -29.39
N THR A 261 5.54 29.93 -28.58
CA THR A 261 6.12 31.19 -29.12
C THR A 261 7.54 31.05 -29.69
N VAL A 262 8.28 30.01 -29.27
CA VAL A 262 9.62 29.72 -29.80
C VAL A 262 9.54 28.93 -31.11
N GLY A 263 8.60 27.99 -31.24
CA GLY A 263 8.39 27.19 -32.46
C GLY A 263 7.80 27.93 -33.66
N TYR A 264 7.63 29.25 -33.58
CA TYR A 264 7.11 30.13 -34.65
C TYR A 264 8.16 31.20 -35.07
N ARG A 265 9.45 30.94 -34.87
CA ARG A 265 10.58 31.76 -35.31
C ARG A 265 11.60 30.94 -36.10
#